data_AF-A0A946ZJ75-F1
#
_entry.id   AF-A0A946ZJ75-F1
#
_cell.length_a   1.000
_cell.length_b   1.000
_cell.length_c   1.000
_cell.angle_alpha   90.00
_cell.angle_beta   90.00
_cell.angle_gamma   90.00
#
_symmetry.space_group_name_H-M   'P 1'
#
loop_
_entity.id
_entity.type
_entity.pdbx_description
1 polymer ?
#
loop_
_entity_poly.entity_id
_entity_poly.type
_entity_poly.pdbx_seq_one_letter_code
_entity_poly.pdbx_strand_id
1 'polypeptide(L)'
;MVITSRFGWRRGRAHKGIDIDLVTGDEVVSVLDGIVRFSGYNTGHGRTVVVRHFNGLETTYAHLSRYAVKANDTVRKGQLLGKGGVSGNARGSHLHMVVRYKGIAINPEYIFDFGPETRIRSQELWVTRKWTSAYNHSSRQRSKLELLTSEEEALASLEKEKKIYVVKRGDTLTRIANRNGISIRSILVANNIRYNSMLKIGQKLVIEP
;
A
#
# COMPACT_ATOMS: atom_id res chain seq x y z
N MET A 1 11.33 16.42 1.79
CA MET A 1 10.50 15.84 2.89
C MET A 1 11.27 14.75 3.61
N VAL A 2 10.98 14.51 4.89
CA VAL A 2 11.57 13.41 5.68
C VAL A 2 10.52 12.33 5.92
N ILE A 3 10.84 11.08 5.60
CA ILE A 3 9.95 9.93 5.86
C ILE A 3 10.39 9.25 7.16
N THR A 4 9.49 9.22 8.14
CA THR A 4 9.76 8.64 9.46
C THR A 4 9.33 7.17 9.55
N SER A 5 8.32 6.77 8.77
CA SER A 5 7.93 5.36 8.62
C SER A 5 7.34 5.07 7.26
N ARG A 6 7.79 3.99 6.61
CA ARG A 6 7.33 3.60 5.27
C ARG A 6 6.17 2.61 5.33
N PHE A 7 5.50 2.44 4.20
CA PHE A 7 4.57 1.33 4.01
C PHE A 7 5.32 0.01 4.16
N GLY A 8 4.75 -0.94 4.89
CA GLY A 8 5.37 -2.25 5.06
C GLY A 8 5.20 -2.87 6.44
N TRP A 9 5.83 -4.03 6.63
CA TRP A 9 5.71 -4.79 7.88
C TRP A 9 6.53 -4.15 9.01
N ARG A 10 5.89 -3.96 10.18
CA ARG A 10 6.57 -3.45 11.39
C ARG A 10 6.00 -4.03 12.67
N ARG A 11 6.86 -4.53 13.56
CA ARG A 11 6.49 -4.97 14.93
C ARG A 11 5.24 -5.87 14.98
N GLY A 12 5.15 -6.84 14.06
CA GLY A 12 4.04 -7.79 13.99
C GLY A 12 2.75 -7.26 13.33
N ARG A 13 2.76 -6.04 12.78
CA ARG A 13 1.60 -5.45 12.10
C ARG A 13 1.99 -4.73 10.81
N ALA A 14 1.11 -4.79 9.82
CA ALA A 14 1.24 -4.04 8.58
C ALA A 14 1.02 -2.53 8.82
N HIS A 15 1.98 -1.71 8.38
CA HIS A 15 1.80 -0.28 8.20
C HIS A 15 1.20 -0.03 6.81
N LYS A 16 -0.06 0.43 6.77
CA LYS A 16 -0.82 0.59 5.52
C LYS A 16 -0.66 1.97 4.87
N GLY A 17 0.26 2.79 5.36
CA GLY A 17 0.50 4.15 4.88
C GLY A 17 1.98 4.51 4.98
N ILE A 18 2.26 5.79 4.84
CA ILE A 18 3.58 6.40 5.00
C ILE A 18 3.47 7.54 6.02
N ASP A 19 4.40 7.58 6.96
CA ASP A 19 4.52 8.62 7.98
C ASP A 19 5.56 9.63 7.51
N ILE A 20 5.13 10.87 7.33
CA ILE A 20 5.93 11.99 6.85
C ILE A 20 6.12 12.96 8.01
N ASP A 21 7.36 13.36 8.25
CA ASP A 21 7.67 14.35 9.29
C ASP A 21 6.99 15.68 8.99
N LEU A 22 6.42 16.29 10.02
CA LEU A 22 5.87 17.64 9.98
C LEU A 22 5.86 18.27 11.37
N VAL A 23 5.85 19.59 11.41
CA VAL A 23 5.60 20.36 12.63
C VAL A 23 4.11 20.60 12.77
N THR A 24 3.59 20.50 13.99
CA THR A 24 2.17 20.76 14.24
C THR A 24 1.81 22.18 13.80
N GLY A 25 0.79 22.29 12.94
CA GLY A 25 0.41 23.55 12.31
C GLY A 25 0.86 23.69 10.85
N ASP A 26 1.75 22.82 10.36
CA ASP A 26 2.14 22.79 8.95
C ASP A 26 0.95 22.52 8.03
N GLU A 27 1.04 23.01 6.80
CA GLU A 27 -0.03 22.84 5.82
C GLU A 27 -0.05 21.43 5.24
N VAL A 28 -1.24 20.82 5.26
CA VAL A 28 -1.50 19.56 4.58
C VAL A 28 -2.45 19.83 3.43
N VAL A 29 -1.98 19.55 2.22
CA VAL A 29 -2.67 19.86 0.96
C VAL A 29 -3.05 18.60 0.19
N SER A 30 -4.03 18.71 -0.73
CA SER A 30 -4.41 17.61 -1.61
C SER A 30 -3.31 17.32 -2.63
N VAL A 31 -2.97 16.04 -2.83
CA VAL A 31 -1.92 15.65 -3.80
C VAL A 31 -2.43 15.61 -5.24
N LEU A 32 -3.74 15.49 -5.41
CA LEU A 32 -4.44 15.40 -6.69
C LEU A 32 -5.82 16.06 -6.58
N ASP A 33 -6.41 16.38 -7.72
CA ASP A 33 -7.80 16.86 -7.80
C ASP A 33 -8.76 15.76 -7.32
N GLY A 34 -9.87 16.16 -6.71
CA GLY A 34 -10.86 15.20 -6.25
C GLY A 34 -11.98 15.79 -5.43
N ILE A 35 -12.69 14.90 -4.73
CA ILE A 35 -13.82 15.23 -3.85
C ILE A 35 -13.54 14.67 -2.46
N VAL A 36 -13.72 15.49 -1.44
CA VAL A 36 -13.58 15.07 -0.03
C VAL A 36 -14.69 14.07 0.29
N ARG A 37 -14.32 12.82 0.54
CA ARG A 37 -15.25 11.74 0.95
C ARG A 37 -15.52 11.71 2.43
N PHE A 38 -14.55 12.16 3.23
CA PHE A 38 -14.63 12.15 4.67
C PHE A 38 -13.80 13.30 5.23
N SER A 39 -14.34 14.00 6.22
CA SER A 39 -13.63 14.97 7.07
C SER A 39 -14.20 14.81 8.47
N GLY A 40 -13.45 14.15 9.35
CA GLY A 40 -13.99 13.71 10.63
C GLY A 40 -12.96 13.03 11.53
N TYR A 41 -13.37 12.76 12.78
CA TYR A 41 -12.49 12.20 13.80
C TYR A 41 -12.62 10.68 13.88
N ASN A 42 -11.49 9.99 13.98
CA ASN A 42 -11.40 8.56 14.25
C ASN A 42 -10.43 8.33 15.41
N THR A 43 -10.71 7.40 16.33
CA THR A 43 -9.84 7.17 17.50
C THR A 43 -8.41 6.73 17.13
N GLY A 44 -8.26 5.94 16.06
CA GLY A 44 -6.95 5.53 15.56
C GLY A 44 -6.25 6.65 14.79
N HIS A 45 -6.92 7.21 13.78
CA HIS A 45 -6.32 8.16 12.83
C HIS A 45 -6.43 9.63 13.27
N GLY A 46 -7.09 9.92 14.38
CA GLY A 46 -7.39 11.28 14.81
C GLY A 46 -8.28 12.02 13.82
N ARG A 47 -8.06 13.33 13.71
CA ARG A 47 -8.68 14.16 12.69
C ARG A 47 -8.16 13.74 11.32
N THR A 48 -9.07 13.30 10.46
CA THR A 48 -8.74 12.66 9.21
C THR A 48 -9.55 13.27 8.06
N VAL A 49 -8.88 13.53 6.94
CA VAL A 49 -9.52 13.88 5.67
C VAL A 49 -9.24 12.77 4.66
N VAL A 50 -10.25 12.36 3.91
CA VAL A 50 -10.12 11.41 2.79
C VAL A 50 -10.59 12.10 1.51
N VAL A 51 -9.74 12.11 0.49
CA VAL A 51 -10.06 12.64 -0.85
C VAL A 51 -10.15 11.48 -1.82
N ARG A 52 -11.23 11.41 -2.58
CA ARG A 52 -11.37 10.49 -3.73
C ARG A 52 -11.05 11.25 -5.00
N HIS A 53 -10.12 10.72 -5.77
CA HIS A 53 -9.63 11.28 -7.01
C HIS A 53 -10.35 10.67 -8.22
N PHE A 54 -10.34 11.39 -9.34
CA PHE A 54 -11.06 10.98 -10.55
C PHE A 54 -10.44 9.77 -11.27
N ASN A 55 -9.21 9.40 -10.93
CA ASN A 55 -8.49 8.23 -11.46
C ASN A 55 -8.67 6.96 -10.60
N GLY A 56 -9.62 6.94 -9.66
CA GLY A 56 -9.90 5.79 -8.81
C GLY A 56 -8.96 5.63 -7.60
N LEU A 57 -8.03 6.55 -7.40
CA LEU A 57 -7.25 6.65 -6.16
C LEU A 57 -8.07 7.31 -5.06
N GLU A 58 -7.80 6.91 -3.82
CA GLU A 58 -8.21 7.63 -2.62
C GLU A 58 -7.00 7.91 -1.75
N THR A 59 -6.87 9.14 -1.26
CA THR A 59 -5.81 9.54 -0.34
C THR A 59 -6.41 9.90 1.02
N THR A 60 -5.78 9.42 2.08
CA THR A 60 -6.15 9.70 3.47
C THR A 60 -5.05 10.50 4.12
N TYR A 61 -5.43 11.55 4.85
CA TYR A 61 -4.56 12.46 5.58
C TYR A 61 -4.98 12.44 7.05
N ALA A 62 -4.20 11.79 7.90
CA ALA A 62 -4.53 11.54 9.30
C ALA A 62 -3.66 12.35 10.27
N HIS A 63 -4.03 12.28 11.55
CA HIS A 63 -3.41 12.95 12.69
C HIS A 63 -3.44 14.49 12.66
N LEU A 64 -4.35 15.08 11.88
CA LEU A 64 -4.44 16.53 11.70
C LEU A 64 -4.73 17.25 13.02
N SER A 65 -4.29 18.51 13.14
CA SER A 65 -4.67 19.39 14.25
C SER A 65 -5.98 20.14 13.95
N ARG A 66 -6.23 20.48 12.68
CA ARG A 66 -7.40 21.25 12.24
C ARG A 66 -7.84 20.85 10.82
N TYR A 67 -9.14 20.91 10.54
CA TYR A 67 -9.71 20.77 9.20
C TYR A 67 -9.79 22.13 8.50
N ALA A 68 -9.56 22.15 7.18
CA ALA A 68 -9.86 23.28 6.31
C ALA A 68 -10.95 22.97 5.27
N VAL A 69 -11.44 21.72 5.23
CA VAL A 69 -12.45 21.22 4.29
C VAL A 69 -13.49 20.35 5.01
N LYS A 70 -14.66 20.22 4.39
CA LYS A 70 -15.75 19.33 4.82
C LYS A 70 -16.04 18.27 3.76
N ALA A 71 -16.82 17.25 4.14
CA ALA A 71 -17.26 16.23 3.19
C ALA A 71 -18.05 16.86 2.02
N ASN A 72 -17.86 16.30 0.83
CA ASN A 72 -18.38 16.72 -0.47
C ASN A 72 -17.77 18.00 -1.06
N ASP A 73 -16.78 18.62 -0.42
CA ASP A 73 -16.02 19.70 -1.06
C ASP A 73 -15.21 19.15 -2.24
N THR A 74 -15.25 19.86 -3.38
CA THR A 74 -14.32 19.64 -4.49
C THR A 74 -13.00 20.32 -4.17
N VAL A 75 -11.89 19.60 -4.36
CA VAL A 75 -10.54 20.09 -4.07
C VAL A 75 -9.64 19.99 -5.30
N ARG A 76 -8.78 20.99 -5.49
CA ARG A 76 -7.70 20.96 -6.48
C ARG A 76 -6.39 20.46 -5.86
N LYS A 77 -5.48 19.95 -6.70
CA LYS A 77 -4.09 19.68 -6.32
C LYS A 77 -3.49 20.93 -5.67
N GLY A 78 -2.86 20.76 -4.52
CA GLY A 78 -2.27 21.84 -3.72
C GLY A 78 -3.26 22.60 -2.83
N GLN A 79 -4.56 22.33 -2.90
CA GLN A 79 -5.54 22.97 -2.02
C GLN A 79 -5.37 22.49 -0.58
N LEU A 80 -5.43 23.44 0.36
CA LEU A 80 -5.35 23.18 1.80
C LEU A 80 -6.50 22.28 2.26
N LEU A 81 -6.16 21.15 2.89
CA LEU A 81 -7.11 20.22 3.51
C LEU A 81 -7.19 20.40 5.03
N GLY A 82 -6.10 20.85 5.64
CA GLY A 82 -6.01 21.04 7.07
C GLY A 82 -4.60 21.37 7.51
N LYS A 83 -4.39 21.35 8.83
CA LYS A 83 -3.07 21.55 9.43
C LYS A 83 -2.59 20.26 10.07
N GLY A 84 -1.31 19.94 9.95
CA GLY A 84 -0.70 18.76 10.54
C GLY A 84 -0.70 18.82 12.07
N GLY A 85 -0.60 17.66 12.72
CA GLY A 85 -0.70 17.55 14.18
C GLY A 85 -0.33 16.18 14.74
N VAL A 86 -0.90 15.89 15.91
CA VAL A 86 -0.67 14.66 16.70
C VAL A 86 -1.98 14.08 17.24
N SER A 87 -3.11 14.31 16.57
CA SER A 87 -4.40 13.83 17.07
C SER A 87 -4.58 12.32 16.88
N GLY A 88 -5.39 11.69 17.74
CA GLY A 88 -5.63 10.23 17.68
C GLY A 88 -4.47 9.44 18.26
N ASN A 89 -4.16 8.28 17.68
CA ASN A 89 -3.07 7.42 18.15
C ASN A 89 -1.74 7.76 17.46
N ALA A 90 -1.20 8.95 17.74
CA ALA A 90 0.09 9.42 17.25
C ALA A 90 1.05 9.64 18.43
N ARG A 91 2.30 9.19 18.28
CA ARG A 91 3.35 9.35 19.32
C ARG A 91 4.09 10.68 19.25
N GLY A 92 3.97 11.36 18.13
CA GLY A 92 4.64 12.62 17.81
C GLY A 92 4.00 13.22 16.56
N SER A 93 4.35 14.47 16.28
CA SER A 93 3.83 15.21 15.13
C SER A 93 4.30 14.56 13.82
N HIS A 94 3.37 14.11 12.99
CA HIS A 94 3.62 13.55 11.65
C HIS A 94 2.32 13.50 10.84
N LEU A 95 2.43 13.44 9.52
CA LEU A 95 1.31 13.08 8.65
C LEU A 95 1.35 11.57 8.41
N HIS A 96 0.29 10.87 8.81
CA HIS A 96 0.04 9.52 8.34
C HIS A 96 -0.79 9.58 7.05
N MET A 97 -0.15 9.31 5.92
CA MET A 97 -0.77 9.32 4.61
C MET A 97 -1.02 7.89 4.11
N VAL A 98 -2.25 7.60 3.68
CA VAL A 98 -2.59 6.32 3.05
C VAL A 98 -3.06 6.58 1.62
N VAL A 99 -2.56 5.78 0.68
CA VAL A 99 -3.07 5.73 -0.69
C VAL A 99 -3.81 4.42 -0.89
N ARG A 100 -5.02 4.49 -1.44
CA ARG A 100 -5.81 3.32 -1.82
C ARG A 100 -6.14 3.36 -3.30
N TYR A 101 -6.12 2.19 -3.93
CA TYR A 101 -6.68 1.98 -5.26
C TYR A 101 -7.81 0.95 -5.14
N LYS A 102 -9.02 1.31 -5.56
CA LYS A 102 -10.24 0.47 -5.42
C LYS A 102 -10.41 -0.10 -3.99
N GLY A 103 -10.17 0.73 -2.98
CA GLY A 103 -10.30 0.38 -1.55
C GLY A 103 -9.12 -0.39 -0.95
N ILE A 104 -8.16 -0.86 -1.75
CA ILE A 104 -6.98 -1.60 -1.28
C ILE A 104 -5.83 -0.61 -1.06
N ALA A 105 -5.21 -0.65 0.13
CA ALA A 105 -4.04 0.17 0.44
C ALA A 105 -2.84 -0.29 -0.39
N ILE A 106 -2.13 0.69 -0.97
CA ILE A 106 -0.94 0.46 -1.78
C ILE A 106 0.21 1.29 -1.23
N ASN A 107 1.44 0.80 -1.45
CA ASN A 107 2.63 1.55 -1.08
C ASN A 107 2.68 2.89 -1.85
N PRO A 108 2.56 4.05 -1.16
CA PRO A 108 2.49 5.36 -1.82
C PRO A 108 3.72 5.69 -2.66
N GLU A 109 4.87 5.08 -2.35
CA GLU A 109 6.12 5.38 -3.05
C GLU A 109 6.15 4.91 -4.51
N TYR A 110 5.27 3.99 -4.92
CA TYR A 110 5.13 3.64 -6.34
C TYR A 110 4.51 4.78 -7.17
N ILE A 111 3.71 5.64 -6.56
CA ILE A 111 3.04 6.75 -7.25
C ILE A 111 3.83 8.04 -7.05
N PHE A 112 4.30 8.28 -5.83
CA PHE A 112 4.94 9.54 -5.43
C PHE A 112 6.42 9.35 -5.12
N ASP A 113 7.22 10.31 -5.56
CA ASP A 113 8.61 10.45 -5.14
C ASP A 113 8.70 11.48 -4.02
N PHE A 114 8.83 11.02 -2.77
CA PHE A 114 8.92 11.89 -1.59
C PHE A 114 10.33 12.47 -1.39
N GLY A 115 10.94 12.96 -2.47
CA GLY A 115 12.26 13.59 -2.48
C GLY A 115 12.25 15.02 -1.94
N PRO A 116 13.27 15.83 -2.28
CA PRO A 116 13.26 17.27 -2.05
C PRO A 116 12.05 17.93 -2.71
N GLU A 117 11.77 17.55 -3.96
CA GLU A 117 10.56 17.93 -4.69
C GLU A 117 9.63 16.72 -4.80
N THR A 118 8.40 16.87 -4.33
CA THR A 118 7.41 15.78 -4.44
C THR A 118 6.85 15.76 -5.85
N ARG A 119 7.09 14.67 -6.58
CA ARG A 119 6.60 14.47 -7.95
C ARG A 119 5.83 13.17 -8.09
N ILE A 120 4.89 13.16 -9.02
CA ILE A 120 4.22 11.95 -9.49
C ILE A 120 5.21 11.24 -10.43
N ARG A 121 5.41 9.93 -10.26
CA ARG A 121 6.42 9.17 -11.01
C ARG A 121 6.07 8.96 -12.48
N SER A 122 4.80 8.74 -12.79
CA SER A 122 4.29 8.52 -14.14
C SER A 122 2.81 8.88 -14.21
N GLN A 123 2.32 9.25 -15.40
CA GLN A 123 0.89 9.44 -15.66
C GLN A 123 0.15 8.10 -15.75
N GLU A 124 0.84 7.06 -16.20
CA GLU A 124 0.31 5.71 -16.35
C GLU A 124 1.09 4.75 -15.45
N LEU A 125 0.35 4.03 -14.60
CA LEU A 125 0.89 3.11 -13.60
C LEU A 125 -0.04 1.92 -13.45
N TRP A 126 0.53 0.72 -13.54
CA TRP A 126 -0.19 -0.53 -13.37
C TRP A 126 0.02 -1.11 -11.97
N VAL A 127 -1.05 -1.13 -11.18
CA VAL A 127 -1.03 -1.59 -9.80
C VAL A 127 -1.04 -3.12 -9.76
N THR A 128 -0.02 -3.73 -9.15
CA THR A 128 0.05 -5.18 -8.94
C THR A 128 -0.09 -5.57 -7.47
N ARG A 129 -0.26 -6.87 -7.21
CA ARG A 129 -0.37 -7.41 -5.84
C ARG A 129 0.87 -7.10 -4.98
N LYS A 130 2.05 -6.98 -5.60
CA LYS A 130 3.28 -6.58 -4.92
C LYS A 130 3.11 -5.24 -4.19
N TRP A 131 2.41 -4.27 -4.81
CA TRP A 131 2.23 -2.92 -4.27
C TRP A 131 1.31 -2.89 -3.04
N THR A 132 0.42 -3.87 -2.92
CA THR A 132 -0.59 -3.95 -1.86
C THR A 132 -0.10 -4.71 -0.62
N SER A 133 0.90 -5.58 -0.79
CA SER A 133 1.38 -6.47 0.27
C SER A 133 2.43 -5.79 1.15
N ALA A 134 2.03 -5.40 2.36
CA ALA A 134 2.96 -4.86 3.35
C ALA A 134 4.10 -5.84 3.72
N TYR A 135 3.93 -7.15 3.53
CA TYR A 135 4.99 -8.14 3.77
C TYR A 135 6.15 -8.02 2.78
N ASN A 136 5.89 -7.51 1.57
CA ASN A 136 6.91 -7.30 0.55
C ASN A 136 7.69 -5.99 0.74
N HIS A 137 7.35 -5.23 1.78
CA HIS A 137 7.88 -3.91 2.04
C HIS A 137 8.34 -3.76 3.49
N SER A 138 9.30 -2.85 3.71
CA SER A 138 9.83 -2.53 5.02
C SER A 138 9.38 -1.15 5.45
N SER A 139 8.95 -1.01 6.71
CA SER A 139 8.64 0.32 7.25
C SER A 139 9.87 1.18 7.52
N ARG A 140 11.08 0.61 7.43
CA ARG A 140 12.35 1.30 7.76
C ARG A 140 13.16 1.64 6.52
N GLN A 141 13.15 0.75 5.52
CA GLN A 141 13.96 0.87 4.33
C GLN A 141 13.08 1.13 3.12
N ARG A 142 13.57 2.01 2.23
CA ARG A 142 12.90 2.27 0.95
C ARG A 142 12.91 0.99 0.13
N SER A 143 11.76 0.64 -0.43
CA SER A 143 11.65 -0.54 -1.28
C SER A 143 12.35 -0.30 -2.62
N LYS A 144 12.92 -1.36 -3.22
CA LYS A 144 13.33 -1.32 -4.62
C LYS A 144 12.08 -1.33 -5.49
N LEU A 145 11.74 -0.18 -6.07
CA LEU A 145 10.54 0.01 -6.84
C LEU A 145 10.79 -0.36 -8.30
N GLU A 146 9.95 -1.24 -8.84
CA GLU A 146 9.84 -1.53 -10.26
C GLU A 146 8.53 -0.89 -10.71
N LEU A 147 8.62 0.18 -11.50
CA LEU A 147 7.46 0.86 -12.04
C LEU A 147 6.99 0.08 -13.26
N LEU A 148 5.67 -0.07 -13.39
CA LEU A 148 5.03 -0.73 -14.51
C LEU A 148 4.22 0.35 -15.22
N THR A 149 4.75 0.81 -16.35
CA THR A 149 4.22 1.97 -17.08
C THR A 149 3.42 1.57 -18.31
N SER A 150 3.58 0.33 -18.79
CA SER A 150 2.74 -0.25 -19.84
C SER A 150 1.99 -1.50 -19.38
N GLU A 151 0.92 -1.84 -20.10
CA GLU A 151 0.16 -3.07 -19.87
C GLU A 151 1.04 -4.31 -20.09
N GLU A 152 1.86 -4.30 -21.15
CA GLU A 152 2.78 -5.39 -21.48
C GLU A 152 3.79 -5.66 -20.35
N GLU A 153 4.37 -4.60 -19.77
CA GLU A 153 5.26 -4.71 -18.60
C GLU A 153 4.53 -5.31 -17.40
N ALA A 154 3.27 -4.89 -17.18
CA ALA A 154 2.46 -5.39 -16.08
C ALA A 154 2.12 -6.87 -16.24
N LEU A 155 1.70 -7.29 -17.45
CA LEU A 155 1.41 -8.68 -17.78
C LEU A 155 2.67 -9.55 -17.68
N ALA A 156 3.81 -9.08 -18.21
CA ALA A 156 5.09 -9.78 -18.09
C ALA A 156 5.53 -9.93 -16.62
N SER A 157 5.28 -8.92 -15.78
CA SER A 157 5.53 -9.00 -14.34
C SER A 157 4.67 -10.08 -13.67
N LEU A 158 3.42 -10.27 -14.08
CA LEU A 158 2.56 -11.32 -13.55
C LEU A 158 3.05 -12.72 -13.97
N GLU A 159 3.50 -12.88 -15.21
CA GLU A 159 4.08 -14.14 -15.69
C GLU A 159 5.38 -14.49 -14.96
N LYS A 160 6.25 -13.50 -14.73
CA LYS A 160 7.48 -13.67 -13.95
C LYS A 160 7.21 -14.07 -12.50
N GLU A 161 6.08 -13.65 -11.93
CA GLU A 161 5.67 -14.00 -10.57
C GLU A 161 5.04 -15.40 -10.47
N LYS A 162 4.67 -16.06 -11.57
CA LYS A 162 4.27 -17.49 -11.56
C LYS A 162 5.48 -18.36 -11.23
N LYS A 163 5.75 -18.48 -9.93
CA LYS A 163 6.89 -19.25 -9.43
C LYS A 163 6.53 -20.72 -9.43
N ILE A 164 7.23 -21.51 -10.24
CA ILE A 164 7.11 -22.97 -10.19
C ILE A 164 7.98 -23.49 -9.05
N TYR A 165 7.36 -24.15 -8.08
CA TYR A 165 8.02 -24.86 -7.01
C TYR A 165 8.05 -26.35 -7.29
N VAL A 166 9.24 -26.94 -7.23
CA VAL A 166 9.42 -28.38 -7.35
C VAL A 166 9.35 -28.99 -5.96
N VAL A 167 8.36 -29.86 -5.72
CA VAL A 167 8.14 -30.55 -4.45
C VAL A 167 9.38 -31.39 -4.09
N LYS A 168 9.91 -31.19 -2.89
CA LYS A 168 11.05 -31.94 -2.35
C LYS A 168 10.59 -32.96 -1.31
N ARG A 169 11.45 -33.93 -1.00
CA ARG A 169 11.18 -34.92 0.04
C ARG A 169 10.83 -34.24 1.37
N GLY A 170 9.71 -34.65 1.98
CA GLY A 170 9.21 -34.11 3.24
C GLY A 170 8.51 -32.75 3.14
N ASP A 171 8.21 -32.24 1.94
CA ASP A 171 7.35 -31.07 1.80
C ASP A 171 5.88 -31.39 2.10
N THR A 172 5.22 -30.46 2.77
CA THR A 172 3.77 -30.41 2.93
C THR A 172 3.24 -29.11 2.32
N LEU A 173 1.97 -29.08 1.92
CA LEU A 173 1.33 -27.85 1.41
C LEU A 173 1.51 -26.68 2.38
N THR A 174 1.35 -26.92 3.68
CA THR A 174 1.58 -25.92 4.73
C THR A 174 3.03 -25.42 4.75
N ARG A 175 4.01 -26.33 4.67
CA ARG A 175 5.43 -25.96 4.69
C ARG A 175 5.83 -25.15 3.44
N ILE A 176 5.32 -25.55 2.28
CA ILE A 176 5.53 -24.85 1.01
C ILE A 176 4.88 -23.45 1.06
N ALA A 177 3.64 -23.35 1.52
CA ALA A 177 2.90 -22.11 1.65
C ALA A 177 3.61 -21.11 2.57
N ASN A 178 3.96 -21.54 3.80
CA ASN A 178 4.66 -20.70 4.77
C ASN A 178 6.04 -20.26 4.28
N ARG A 179 6.81 -21.16 3.64
CA ARG A 179 8.15 -20.84 3.11
C ARG A 179 8.09 -19.78 2.01
N ASN A 180 7.02 -19.77 1.21
CA ASN A 180 6.85 -18.82 0.11
C ASN A 180 5.97 -17.62 0.48
N GLY A 181 5.48 -17.53 1.72
CA GLY A 181 4.65 -16.40 2.18
C GLY A 181 3.27 -16.34 1.54
N ILE A 182 2.72 -17.47 1.09
CA ILE A 182 1.44 -17.54 0.39
C ILE A 182 0.42 -18.38 1.16
N SER A 183 -0.86 -18.22 0.82
CA SER A 183 -1.92 -19.04 1.42
C SER A 183 -1.92 -20.46 0.85
N ILE A 184 -2.27 -21.46 1.66
CA ILE A 184 -2.48 -22.82 1.15
C ILE A 184 -3.55 -22.81 0.04
N ARG A 185 -4.61 -22.01 0.21
CA ARG A 185 -5.70 -21.87 -0.76
C ARG A 185 -5.22 -21.44 -2.14
N SER A 186 -4.25 -20.53 -2.25
CA SER A 186 -3.73 -20.11 -3.56
C SER A 186 -2.98 -21.24 -4.26
N ILE A 187 -2.22 -22.06 -3.53
CA ILE A 187 -1.59 -23.27 -4.10
C ILE A 187 -2.66 -24.25 -4.61
N LEU A 188 -3.72 -24.48 -3.82
CA LEU A 188 -4.78 -25.41 -4.19
C LEU A 188 -5.50 -24.99 -5.48
N VAL A 189 -5.89 -23.71 -5.56
CA VAL A 189 -6.60 -23.15 -6.72
C VAL A 189 -5.70 -23.12 -7.95
N ALA A 190 -4.46 -22.64 -7.83
CA ALA A 190 -3.54 -22.50 -8.97
C ALA A 190 -3.12 -23.83 -9.58
N ASN A 191 -3.19 -24.94 -8.81
CA ASN A 191 -2.77 -26.26 -9.27
C ASN A 191 -3.93 -27.24 -9.44
N ASN A 192 -5.17 -26.80 -9.21
CA ASN A 192 -6.36 -27.65 -9.22
C ASN A 192 -6.20 -28.92 -8.35
N ILE A 193 -5.63 -28.76 -7.15
CA ILE A 193 -5.41 -29.86 -6.19
C ILE A 193 -6.25 -29.63 -4.92
N ARG A 194 -6.56 -30.71 -4.21
CA ARG A 194 -7.30 -30.68 -2.94
C ARG A 194 -6.32 -30.62 -1.77
N TYR A 195 -6.80 -30.16 -0.61
CA TYR A 195 -5.97 -30.06 0.61
C TYR A 195 -5.34 -31.40 1.02
N ASN A 196 -6.05 -32.50 0.81
CA ASN A 196 -5.61 -33.86 1.09
C ASN A 196 -4.90 -34.54 -0.09
N SER A 197 -4.65 -33.82 -1.19
CA SER A 197 -3.90 -34.38 -2.32
C SER A 197 -2.47 -34.71 -1.90
N MET A 198 -2.06 -35.94 -2.17
CA MET A 198 -0.69 -36.39 -1.92
C MET A 198 0.27 -35.70 -2.89
N LEU A 199 1.25 -34.98 -2.34
CA LEU A 199 2.29 -34.33 -3.14
C LEU A 199 3.37 -35.33 -3.54
N LYS A 200 3.70 -35.40 -4.83
CA LYS A 200 4.77 -36.26 -5.35
C LYS A 200 6.08 -35.49 -5.37
N ILE A 201 7.17 -36.14 -4.96
CA ILE A 201 8.52 -35.57 -5.09
C ILE A 201 8.79 -35.30 -6.57
N GLY A 202 9.28 -34.11 -6.91
CA GLY A 202 9.48 -33.65 -8.29
C GLY A 202 8.25 -33.01 -8.93
N GLN A 203 7.08 -33.04 -8.30
CA GLN A 203 5.88 -32.37 -8.80
C GLN A 203 6.11 -30.86 -8.87
N LYS A 204 5.77 -30.28 -10.02
CA LYS A 204 5.78 -28.83 -10.22
C LYS A 204 4.46 -28.26 -9.72
N LEU A 205 4.53 -27.35 -8.76
CA LEU A 205 3.41 -26.58 -8.27
C LEU A 205 3.58 -25.12 -8.67
N VAL A 206 2.56 -24.54 -9.28
CA VAL A 206 2.45 -23.11 -9.49
C VAL A 206 2.16 -22.47 -8.14
N ILE A 207 3.10 -21.68 -7.64
CA ILE A 207 2.99 -20.88 -6.43
C ILE A 207 2.69 -19.47 -6.90
N GLU A 208 1.41 -19.13 -6.97
CA GLU A 208 0.97 -17.76 -7.21
C GLU A 208 0.89 -17.00 -5.87
N PRO A 209 1.56 -15.85 -5.73
CA PRO A 209 1.48 -15.02 -4.54
C PRO A 209 0.07 -14.51 -4.25
#